data_AF-A0A352RIY9-F1
#
_entry.id   AF-A0A352RIY9-F1
#
_cell.length_a   1.000
_cell.length_b   1.000
_cell.length_c   1.000
_cell.angle_alpha   90.00
_cell.angle_beta   90.00
_cell.angle_gamma   90.00
#
_symmetry.space_group_name_H-M   'P 1'
#
loop_
_entity.id
_entity.type
_entity.pdbx_description
1 polymer ?
#
loop_
_entity_poly.entity_id
_entity_poly.type
_entity_poly.pdbx_seq_one_letter_code
_entity_poly.pdbx_strand_id
1 'polypeptide(L)' 'IDLFAGPTETLVIADETVDGEMCATDLLGQAEHGPTSPAVLLTNSMNLARQTLEEVEKQMK' A
#
# COMPACT_ATOMS: atom_id res chain seq x y z
N ILE A 1 -10.20 14.54 -26.44
CA ILE A 1 -10.01 13.81 -25.17
C ILE A 1 -8.67 13.10 -25.27
N ASP A 2 -7.81 13.16 -24.25
CA ASP A 2 -6.49 12.50 -24.30
C ASP A 2 -6.64 10.99 -24.11
N LEU A 3 -7.26 10.56 -23.00
CA LEU A 3 -7.51 9.14 -22.68
C LEU A 3 -8.80 9.01 -21.84
N PHE A 4 -9.38 7.80 -21.84
CA PHE A 4 -10.43 7.45 -20.87
C PHE A 4 -9.81 7.26 -19.48
N ALA A 5 -10.39 7.90 -18.46
CA ALA A 5 -9.92 7.77 -17.08
C ALA A 5 -10.44 6.47 -16.44
N GLY A 6 -9.55 5.77 -15.74
CA GLY A 6 -9.87 4.67 -14.82
C GLY A 6 -9.40 5.00 -13.40
N PRO A 7 -9.64 4.12 -12.42
CA PRO A 7 -9.09 4.27 -11.08
C PRO A 7 -7.56 4.36 -11.12
N THR A 8 -7.00 5.14 -10.20
CA THR A 8 -5.56 5.12 -9.95
C THR A 8 -5.18 3.89 -9.14
N GLU A 9 -3.99 3.33 -9.37
CA GLU A 9 -3.50 2.12 -8.67
C GLU A 9 -2.00 2.20 -8.33
N THR A 10 -1.60 1.52 -7.26
CA THR A 10 -0.19 1.40 -6.83
C THR A 10 0.15 -0.03 -6.41
N LEU A 11 1.34 -0.50 -6.82
CA LEU A 11 1.97 -1.76 -6.38
C LEU A 11 3.35 -1.47 -5.79
N VAL A 12 3.52 -1.75 -4.50
CA VAL A 12 4.80 -1.68 -3.78
C VAL A 12 5.44 -3.07 -3.77
N ILE A 13 6.72 -3.15 -4.15
CA ILE A 13 7.51 -4.39 -4.08
C ILE A 13 8.64 -4.16 -3.07
N ALA A 14 8.64 -4.93 -1.99
CA ALA A 14 9.57 -4.76 -0.88
C ALA A 14 9.96 -6.10 -0.25
N ASP A 15 11.16 -6.16 0.32
CA ASP A 15 11.67 -7.32 1.07
C ASP A 15 11.86 -6.96 2.55
N GLU A 16 12.39 -7.89 3.34
CA GLU A 16 12.60 -7.71 4.79
C GLU A 16 13.50 -6.53 5.21
N THR A 17 14.17 -5.86 4.27
CA THR A 17 15.04 -4.71 4.57
C THR A 17 14.25 -3.40 4.76
N VAL A 18 12.98 -3.38 4.36
CA VAL A 18 12.10 -2.21 4.42
C VAL A 18 11.32 -2.17 5.72
N ASP A 19 11.04 -0.95 6.22
CA ASP A 19 10.15 -0.74 7.36
C ASP A 19 8.68 -0.89 6.94
N GLY A 20 7.92 -1.69 7.70
CA GLY A 20 6.48 -1.86 7.50
C GLY A 20 5.69 -0.55 7.61
N GLU A 21 6.17 0.42 8.40
CA GLU A 21 5.54 1.75 8.51
C GLU A 21 5.55 2.47 7.15
N MET A 22 6.67 2.42 6.43
CA MET A 22 6.82 3.07 5.12
C MET A 22 5.92 2.42 4.08
N CYS A 23 5.88 1.08 4.04
CA CYS A 23 4.95 0.35 3.17
C CYS A 23 3.49 0.72 3.47
N ALA A 24 3.11 0.78 4.74
CA ALA A 24 1.74 1.12 5.15
C ALA A 24 1.36 2.54 4.71
N THR A 25 2.26 3.51 4.86
CA THR A 25 2.04 4.90 4.45
C THR A 25 1.82 5.02 2.94
N ASP A 26 2.63 4.35 2.11
CA ASP A 26 2.44 4.37 0.65
C ASP A 26 1.11 3.72 0.23
N LEU A 27 0.75 2.60 0.85
CA LEU A 27 -0.52 1.92 0.57
C LEU A 27 -1.73 2.77 0.96
N LEU A 28 -1.70 3.39 2.14
CA LEU A 28 -2.77 4.26 2.62
C LEU A 28 -2.87 5.54 1.78
N GLY A 29 -1.73 6.11 1.39
CA GLY A 29 -1.67 7.24 0.47
C GLY A 29 -2.35 6.93 -0.86
N GLN A 30 -2.21 5.73 -1.41
CA GLN A 30 -2.97 5.34 -2.60
C GLN A 30 -4.46 5.06 -2.29
N ALA A 31 -4.75 4.40 -1.17
CA ALA A 31 -6.11 4.04 -0.79
C ALA A 31 -7.01 5.27 -0.54
N GLU A 32 -6.43 6.42 -0.17
CA GLU A 32 -7.18 7.67 0.06
C GLU A 32 -7.79 8.26 -1.22
N HIS A 33 -7.25 7.92 -2.40
CA HIS A 33 -7.74 8.44 -3.68
C HIS A 33 -9.19 8.04 -4.00
N GLY A 34 -9.67 6.92 -3.44
CA GLY A 34 -11.05 6.51 -3.60
C GLY A 34 -11.33 5.05 -3.28
N PRO A 35 -12.61 4.68 -3.11
CA PRO A 35 -13.02 3.34 -2.68
C PRO A 35 -12.71 2.22 -3.68
N THR A 36 -12.36 2.59 -4.91
CA THR A 36 -11.95 1.66 -5.99
C THR A 36 -10.47 1.77 -6.33
N SER A 37 -9.68 2.54 -5.56
CA SER A 37 -8.25 2.74 -5.79
C SER A 37 -7.46 1.57 -5.18
N PRO A 38 -6.88 0.67 -6.00
CA PRO A 38 -6.15 -0.47 -5.47
C PRO A 38 -4.78 -0.03 -4.92
N ALA A 39 -4.42 -0.58 -3.77
CA ALA A 39 -3.10 -0.47 -3.17
C ALA A 39 -2.62 -1.87 -2.79
N VAL A 40 -1.48 -2.30 -3.35
CA VAL A 40 -0.98 -3.68 -3.21
C VAL A 40 0.46 -3.69 -2.72
N LEU A 41 0.77 -4.53 -1.74
CA LEU A 41 2.15 -4.88 -1.35
C LEU A 41 2.47 -6.30 -1.85
N LEU A 42 3.59 -6.44 -2.56
CA LEU A 42 4.19 -7.71 -2.92
C LEU A 42 5.52 -7.88 -2.17
N THR A 43 5.59 -8.89 -1.31
CA THR A 43 6.80 -9.19 -0.54
C THR A 43 7.04 -10.69 -0.44
N ASN A 44 8.31 -11.07 -0.36
CA ASN A 44 8.77 -12.42 -0.03
C ASN A 44 8.89 -12.64 1.50
N SER A 45 8.69 -11.61 2.32
CA SER A 45 8.85 -11.66 3.77
C SER A 45 7.50 -11.63 4.48
N MET A 46 7.17 -12.75 5.15
CA MET A 46 5.97 -12.83 5.99
C MET A 46 6.03 -11.87 7.18
N ASN A 47 7.24 -11.54 7.66
CA ASN A 47 7.42 -10.59 8.75
C ASN A 47 7.04 -9.17 8.30
N LEU A 48 7.57 -8.73 7.16
CA LEU A 48 7.23 -7.42 6.60
C LEU A 48 5.72 -7.30 6.32
N ALA A 49 5.11 -8.35 5.77
CA ALA A 49 3.68 -8.36 5.49
C ALA A 49 2.84 -8.11 6.76
N ARG A 50 3.19 -8.77 7.88
CA ARG A 50 2.50 -8.58 9.16
C ARG A 50 2.73 -7.20 9.76
N GLN A 51 3.98 -6.74 9.78
CA GLN A 51 4.31 -5.40 10.27
C GLN A 51 3.58 -4.31 9.49
N THR A 52 3.49 -4.44 8.16
CA THR A 52 2.74 -3.52 7.32
C THR A 52 1.26 -3.49 7.69
N LEU A 53 0.62 -4.65 7.91
CA LEU A 53 -0.78 -4.71 8.33
C LEU A 53 -1.02 -4.07 9.69
N GLU A 54 -0.12 -4.31 10.65
CA GLU A 54 -0.18 -3.68 11.98
C GLU A 54 -0.07 -2.15 11.89
N GLU A 55 0.84 -1.64 11.06
CA GLU A 55 1.01 -0.20 10.84
C GLU A 55 -0.17 0.42 10.08
N VAL A 56 -0.79 -0.31 9.13
CA VAL A 56 -2.04 0.12 8.50
C VAL A 56 -3.14 0.33 9.55
N GLU A 57 -3.36 -0.65 10.44
CA GLU A 57 -4.36 -0.52 11.51
C GLU A 57 -4.05 0.63 12.47
N LYS A 58 -2.76 0.88 12.74
CA LYS A 58 -2.31 1.94 13.64
C LYS A 58 -2.48 3.33 13.03
N GLN A 59 -2.18 3.50 11.74
CA GLN A 59 -2.29 4.78 11.03
C GLN A 59 -3.74 5.18 10.72
N MET A 60 -4.68 4.22 10.73
CA MET A 60 -6.11 4.47 10.52
C MET A 60 -6.91 4.77 11.79
N LYS A 61 -6.30 4.72 12.98
CA LYS A 61 -6.93 5.11 14.25
C LYS A 61 -6.86 6.60 14.49
#